data_AF-A0A356UJ69-F1
#
_entry.id   AF-A0A356UJ69-F1
#
_cell.length_a   1.000
_cell.length_b   1.000
_cell.length_c   1.000
_cell.angle_alpha   90.00
_cell.angle_beta   90.00
_cell.angle_gamma   90.00
#
_symmetry.space_group_name_H-M   'P 1'
#
loop_
_entity.id
_entity.type
_entity.pdbx_description
1 polymer ?
#
loop_
_entity_poly.entity_id
_entity_poly.type
_entity_poly.pdbx_seq_one_letter_code
_entity_poly.pdbx_strand_id
1 'polypeptide(L)'
;GTGGTQWQIKSVSAGQDFTGGVGTEFILRTGTALVLDPTGSGIPDLTVGTNLTTGKVVPPNHLILIPRADGRGIRAQTTVVIMHR
;
A
#
# COMPACT_ATOMS: atom_id res chain seq x y z
N GLY A 1 12.56 -26.32 -0.85
CA GLY A 1 13.34 -25.20 -0.30
C GLY A 1 12.42 -24.01 -0.25
N THR A 2 12.04 -23.58 0.95
CA THR A 2 11.01 -22.57 1.17
C THR A 2 11.60 -21.19 0.87
N GLY A 3 11.45 -20.72 -0.37
CA GLY A 3 11.79 -19.35 -0.74
C GLY A 3 10.86 -18.40 0.00
N GLY A 4 11.29 -17.87 1.15
CA GLY A 4 10.55 -16.84 1.87
C GLY A 4 10.30 -15.64 0.96
N THR A 5 9.11 -15.07 1.01
CA THR A 5 8.74 -13.87 0.26
C THR A 5 9.67 -12.71 0.66
N GLN A 6 10.65 -12.43 -0.20
CA GLN A 6 11.57 -11.32 -0.04
C GLN A 6 10.84 -10.01 -0.34
N TRP A 7 11.09 -8.99 0.46
CA TRP A 7 10.62 -7.64 0.17
C TRP A 7 11.21 -7.12 -1.14
N GLN A 8 10.34 -6.62 -2.01
CA GLN A 8 10.69 -6.01 -3.28
C GLN A 8 10.57 -4.48 -3.18
N ILE A 9 11.43 -3.76 -3.90
CA ILE A 9 11.35 -2.29 -3.99
C ILE A 9 10.72 -1.92 -5.32
N LYS A 10 9.71 -1.04 -5.29
CA LYS A 10 9.08 -0.49 -6.49
C LYS A 10 9.01 1.03 -6.40
N SER A 11 9.40 1.69 -7.49
CA SER A 11 9.15 3.11 -7.70
C SER A 11 7.85 3.29 -8.47
N VAL A 12 6.96 4.17 -8.00
CA VAL A 12 5.68 4.48 -8.64
C VAL A 12 5.68 5.98 -8.92
N SER A 13 5.53 6.36 -10.18
CA SER A 13 5.54 7.76 -10.59
C SER A 13 4.28 8.50 -10.13
N ALA A 14 4.38 9.82 -9.95
CA ALA A 14 3.22 10.65 -9.61
C ALA A 14 2.04 10.41 -10.58
N GLY A 15 0.82 10.34 -10.04
CA GLY A 15 -0.40 10.06 -10.78
C GLY A 15 -0.66 8.58 -11.08
N GLN A 16 0.31 7.69 -10.84
CA GLN A 16 0.15 6.25 -11.05
C GLN A 16 -0.34 5.53 -9.80
N ASP A 17 -0.95 4.36 -10.02
CA ASP A 17 -1.43 3.48 -8.97
C ASP A 17 -0.47 2.34 -8.68
N PHE A 18 -0.50 1.91 -7.43
CA PHE A 18 -0.10 0.57 -7.03
C PHE A 18 -1.30 -0.12 -6.38
N THR A 19 -1.82 -1.16 -7.02
CA THR A 19 -2.85 -2.04 -6.47
C THR A 19 -2.22 -3.38 -6.12
N GLY A 20 -2.49 -3.89 -4.92
CA GLY A 20 -1.99 -5.18 -4.47
C GLY A 20 -2.97 -6.32 -4.72
N GLY A 21 -2.46 -7.54 -4.67
CA GLY A 21 -3.26 -8.76 -4.66
C GLY A 21 -3.69 -9.15 -3.24
N VAL A 22 -4.30 -10.33 -3.13
CA VAL A 22 -4.66 -10.92 -1.83
C VAL A 22 -3.39 -11.11 -0.99
N GLY A 23 -3.38 -10.55 0.22
CA GLY A 23 -2.28 -10.71 1.16
C GLY A 23 -1.06 -9.85 0.84
N THR A 24 -1.13 -8.95 -0.15
CA THR A 24 -0.03 -8.03 -0.41
C THR A 24 0.19 -7.14 0.81
N GLU A 25 1.43 -7.08 1.26
CA GLU A 25 1.86 -6.16 2.30
C GLU A 25 2.77 -5.11 1.68
N PHE A 26 2.63 -3.85 2.08
CA PHE A 26 3.50 -2.80 1.60
C PHE A 26 3.80 -1.74 2.65
N ILE A 27 4.92 -1.05 2.44
CA ILE A 27 5.39 0.08 3.23
C ILE A 27 5.72 1.22 2.27
N LEU A 28 5.11 2.38 2.48
CA LEU A 28 5.53 3.62 1.81
C LEU A 28 6.83 4.12 2.46
N ARG A 29 7.94 4.14 1.72
CA ARG A 29 9.25 4.56 2.25
C ARG A 29 9.56 6.03 2.00
N THR A 30 9.17 6.55 0.84
CA THR A 30 9.37 7.96 0.46
C THR A 30 8.22 8.46 -0.41
N GLY A 31 8.06 9.79 -0.43
CA GLY A 31 7.03 10.48 -1.20
C GLY A 31 5.67 10.50 -0.50
N THR A 32 4.65 10.97 -1.22
CA THR A 32 3.26 11.05 -0.73
C THR A 32 2.34 10.21 -1.61
N ALA A 33 1.48 9.42 -0.97
CA ALA A 33 0.45 8.63 -1.64
C ALA A 33 -0.87 8.71 -0.87
N LEU A 34 -1.98 8.62 -1.61
CA LEU A 34 -3.33 8.54 -1.05
C LEU A 34 -3.86 7.11 -1.15
N VAL A 35 -4.68 6.73 -0.18
CA VAL A 35 -5.39 5.45 -0.17
C VAL A 35 -6.36 5.38 -1.34
N LEU A 36 -6.34 4.24 -2.04
CA LEU A 36 -7.33 3.85 -3.02
C LEU A 36 -8.06 2.61 -2.50
N ASP A 37 -9.31 2.77 -2.09
CA ASP A 37 -10.17 1.68 -1.65
C ASP A 37 -11.55 1.78 -2.31
N PRO A 38 -11.80 1.02 -3.39
CA PRO A 38 -13.11 1.02 -4.06
C PRO A 38 -14.20 0.33 -3.24
N THR A 39 -13.85 -0.41 -2.18
CA THR A 39 -14.83 -1.16 -1.37
C THR A 39 -15.44 -0.32 -0.24
N GLY A 40 -14.81 0.80 0.13
CA GLY A 40 -15.20 1.64 1.26
C GLY A 40 -15.00 1.01 2.65
N SER A 41 -14.46 -0.21 2.72
CA SER A 41 -14.27 -0.93 4.00
C SER A 41 -12.90 -0.65 4.65
N GLY A 42 -12.05 0.12 3.98
CA GLY A 42 -10.73 0.55 4.41
C GLY A 42 -9.62 -0.48 4.22
N ILE A 43 -8.38 -0.01 4.17
CA ILE A 43 -7.15 -0.81 4.10
C ILE A 43 -6.51 -0.86 5.49
N PRO A 44 -6.30 -2.06 6.09
CA PRO A 44 -5.65 -2.17 7.39
C PRO A 44 -4.24 -1.58 7.43
N ASP A 45 -4.01 -0.71 8.41
CA ASP A 45 -2.70 -0.28 8.88
C ASP A 45 -2.39 -1.06 10.17
N LEU A 46 -1.46 -2.01 10.05
CA LEU A 46 -1.12 -2.93 11.13
C LEU A 46 -0.16 -2.32 12.15
N THR A 47 0.43 -1.15 11.85
CA THR A 47 1.32 -0.44 12.79
C THR A 47 0.51 0.25 13.89
N VAL A 48 -0.62 0.87 13.53
CA VAL A 48 -1.48 1.57 14.50
C VAL A 48 -2.80 0.84 14.81
N GLY A 49 -3.10 -0.23 14.09
CA GLY A 49 -4.30 -1.05 14.34
C GLY A 49 -5.60 -0.38 13.90
N THR A 50 -5.58 0.37 12.80
CA THR A 50 -6.76 1.06 12.26
C THR A 50 -6.90 0.84 10.75
N ASN A 51 -8.04 1.22 10.17
CA ASN A 51 -8.22 1.17 8.72
C ASN A 51 -8.01 2.56 8.10
N LEU A 52 -7.19 2.62 7.06
CA LEU A 52 -7.05 3.76 6.19
C LEU A 52 -8.20 3.80 5.18
N THR A 53 -8.81 4.96 4.98
CA THR A 53 -9.94 5.16 4.06
C THR A 53 -9.53 5.99 2.85
N THR A 54 -10.27 5.85 1.74
CA THR A 54 -9.98 6.53 0.46
C THR A 54 -9.70 8.03 0.63
N GLY A 55 -8.65 8.50 -0.03
CA GLY A 55 -8.23 9.91 0.00
C GLY A 55 -7.39 10.31 1.23
N LYS A 56 -7.25 9.46 2.25
CA LYS A 56 -6.29 9.68 3.34
C LYS A 56 -4.86 9.47 2.84
N VAL A 57 -3.94 10.24 3.40
CA VAL A 57 -2.49 10.04 3.16
C VAL A 57 -2.07 8.73 3.83
N VAL A 58 -1.31 7.91 3.12
CA VAL A 58 -0.69 6.72 3.69
C VAL A 58 0.50 7.16 4.55
N PRO A 59 0.54 6.82 5.85
CA PRO A 59 1.67 7.17 6.69
C PRO A 59 2.95 6.48 6.20
N PRO A 60 4.09 7.20 6.11
CA PRO A 60 5.35 6.57 5.76
C PRO A 60 5.76 5.57 6.84
N ASN A 61 6.41 4.49 6.42
CA ASN A 61 7.00 3.47 7.30
C ASN A 61 6.00 2.63 8.12
N HIS A 62 4.72 2.69 7.81
CA HIS A 62 3.70 1.80 8.38
C HIS A 62 3.55 0.53 7.53
N LEU A 63 3.21 -0.58 8.17
CA LEU A 63 2.91 -1.85 7.52
C LEU A 63 1.43 -1.88 7.12
N ILE A 64 1.18 -1.79 5.81
CA ILE A 64 -0.18 -1.78 5.24
C ILE A 64 -0.48 -3.14 4.61
N LEU A 65 -1.65 -3.70 4.89
CA LEU A 65 -2.10 -4.99 4.38
C LEU A 65 -3.26 -4.82 3.39
N ILE A 66 -3.15 -5.41 2.22
CA ILE A 66 -4.25 -5.57 1.27
C ILE A 66 -4.86 -6.97 1.47
N PRO A 67 -6.04 -7.07 2.09
CA PRO A 67 -6.60 -8.37 2.46
C PRO A 67 -7.22 -9.13 1.28
N ARG A 68 -7.60 -8.43 0.20
CA ARG A 68 -8.29 -8.99 -0.98
C ARG A 68 -7.82 -8.31 -2.25
N ALA A 69 -7.84 -9.03 -3.37
CA ALA A 69 -7.58 -8.48 -4.70
C ALA A 69 -8.83 -7.81 -5.29
N ASP A 70 -9.30 -6.76 -4.63
CA ASP A 70 -10.54 -6.03 -4.97
C ASP A 70 -10.26 -4.59 -5.45
N GLY A 71 -9.01 -4.32 -5.84
CA GLY A 71 -8.58 -3.02 -6.34
C GLY A 71 -7.99 -2.10 -5.29
N ARG A 72 -7.91 -2.50 -4.02
CA ARG A 72 -7.23 -1.73 -2.97
C ARG A 72 -5.77 -1.45 -3.29
N GLY A 73 -5.30 -0.28 -2.88
CA GLY A 73 -3.95 0.15 -3.15
C GLY A 73 -3.70 1.61 -2.77
N ILE A 74 -2.80 2.23 -3.51
CA ILE A 74 -2.41 3.63 -3.33
C ILE A 74 -2.32 4.35 -4.68
N ARG A 75 -2.65 5.65 -4.66
CA ARG A 75 -2.33 6.59 -5.75
C ARG A 75 -1.19 7.49 -5.33
N ALA A 76 -0.10 7.45 -6.09
CA ALA A 76 1.06 8.29 -5.89
C ALA A 76 0.75 9.77 -6.19
N GLN A 77 0.96 10.67 -5.23
CA GLN A 77 0.84 12.12 -5.43
C GLN A 77 2.16 12.74 -5.86
N THR A 78 3.27 12.20 -5.35
CA THR A 78 4.63 12.42 -5.86
C THR A 78 5.15 11.11 -6.44
N THR A 79 6.34 11.08 -7.02
CA THR A 79 7.04 9.79 -7.17
C THR A 79 7.24 9.20 -5.77
N VAL A 80 6.85 7.95 -5.58
CA VAL A 80 6.97 7.21 -4.31
C VAL A 80 7.84 6.00 -4.47
N VAL A 81 8.53 5.62 -3.40
CA VAL A 81 9.18 4.31 -3.28
C VAL A 81 8.40 3.50 -2.26
N ILE A 82 7.99 2.30 -2.65
CA ILE A 82 7.36 1.32 -1.77
C ILE A 82 8.25 0.10 -1.63
N MET A 83 8.21 -0.50 -0.46
CA MET A 83 8.59 -1.90 -0.28
C MET A 83 7.30 -2.73 -0.26
N HIS A 84 7.24 -3.84 -0.99
CA HIS A 84 6.08 -4.72 -0.97
C HIS A 84 6.47 -6.20 -1.03
N ARG A 85 5.54 -7.08 -0.65
CA ARG A 85 5.64 -8.54 -0.86
C ARG A 85 4.26 -9.15 -1.07
#